data_AF-A0A1E1J304-F1
#
_entry.id   AF-A0A1E1J304-F1
#
_cell.length_a   1.000
_cell.length_b   1.000
_cell.length_c   1.000
_cell.angle_alpha   90.00
_cell.angle_beta   90.00
_cell.angle_gamma   90.00
#
_symmetry.space_group_name_H-M   'P 1'
#
loop_
_entity.id
_entity.type
_entity.pdbx_description
1 polymer ?
#
loop_
_entity_poly.entity_id
_entity_poly.type
_entity_poly.pdbx_seq_one_letter_code
_entity_poly.pdbx_strand_id
1 'polypeptide(L)'
;MSTVASAPRHRRYVDMTPEREQKITQLVQLMKQTYDPLPQQLQILLRYSPTPEDAPTPRNTTRSYCYYALISCDWDVQKAFEGMKRNVEYRLQCHLDERSELPSAISIRGWDQVEVVRALGKELRAGNQRVDQIVAGIEYYFSFGLHYWDRYGQPVFYLMLGSVDEKNLLKKLKEAANVGQSADAVMWEVLQHVLGSGEWLAYYQQMQYDAAKLKVDASEGLIRATTIVVDLKGLTYKMIWKPAIDLLLFCLRELLDHYPQCIHQILVVNASSAVTLIYSLIRKALPDTVQAKIRMARPSESLALLTEYIEAQYVPYFYGGACHCEDGCVRSYNPKSPAKGTVTVDQDGASSATE
;
A
#
# COMPACT_ATOMS: atom_id res chain seq x y z
N MET A 1 6.25 28.75 -29.55
CA MET A 1 6.85 28.37 -28.25
C MET A 1 6.66 26.88 -28.10
N SER A 2 7.76 26.14 -28.16
CA SER A 2 7.77 24.68 -28.22
C SER A 2 7.18 24.10 -26.93
N THR A 3 6.09 23.34 -27.06
CA THR A 3 5.55 22.46 -26.02
C THR A 3 6.62 21.43 -25.71
N VAL A 4 7.37 21.64 -24.63
CA VAL A 4 8.23 20.60 -24.06
C VAL A 4 7.31 19.48 -23.65
N ALA A 5 7.28 18.42 -24.47
CA ALA A 5 6.64 17.17 -24.09
C ALA A 5 7.28 16.73 -22.77
N SER A 6 6.50 16.75 -21.69
CA SER A 6 6.89 16.12 -20.44
C SER A 6 7.33 14.69 -20.78
N ALA A 7 8.50 14.27 -20.29
CA ALA A 7 8.95 12.89 -20.45
C ALA A 7 7.79 11.92 -20.13
N PRO A 8 7.65 10.80 -20.84
CA PRO A 8 6.52 9.90 -20.63
C PRO A 8 6.49 9.49 -19.16
N ARG A 9 5.38 9.85 -18.48
CA ARG A 9 5.05 9.31 -17.17
C ARG A 9 5.20 7.79 -17.27
N HIS A 10 5.94 7.20 -16.32
CA HIS A 10 6.18 5.76 -16.35
C HIS A 10 4.82 5.06 -16.29
N ARG A 11 4.40 4.44 -17.40
CA ARG A 11 3.11 3.75 -17.46
C ARG A 11 3.19 2.52 -16.60
N ARG A 12 2.18 2.30 -15.76
CA ARG A 12 2.05 1.07 -14.99
C ARG A 12 1.96 -0.16 -15.90
N TYR A 13 1.39 0.03 -17.10
CA TYR A 13 1.12 -1.03 -18.06
C TYR A 13 2.18 -1.04 -19.17
N VAL A 14 2.79 -2.19 -19.38
CA VAL A 14 3.63 -2.49 -20.54
C VAL A 14 2.74 -2.49 -21.79
N ASP A 15 3.24 -1.96 -22.92
CA ASP A 15 2.48 -1.87 -24.17
C ASP A 15 1.93 -3.24 -24.64
N MET A 16 0.70 -3.26 -25.15
CA MET A 16 0.06 -4.48 -25.64
C MET A 16 0.50 -4.80 -27.06
N THR A 17 1.09 -5.99 -27.21
CA THR A 17 1.40 -6.60 -28.51
C THR A 17 0.47 -7.78 -28.74
N PRO A 18 0.25 -8.20 -30.01
CA PRO A 18 -0.55 -9.39 -30.30
C PRO A 18 -0.06 -10.65 -29.57
N GLU A 19 1.26 -10.83 -29.43
CA GLU A 19 1.85 -11.96 -28.68
C GLU A 19 1.46 -11.92 -27.19
N ARG A 20 1.51 -10.73 -26.58
CA ARG A 20 1.14 -10.52 -25.17
C ARG A 20 -0.35 -10.82 -24.95
N GLU A 21 -1.21 -10.35 -25.85
CA GLU A 21 -2.65 -10.63 -25.82
C GLU A 21 -2.96 -12.14 -25.97
N GLN A 22 -2.18 -12.85 -26.79
CA GLN A 22 -2.28 -14.29 -26.93
C GLN A 22 -1.89 -15.01 -25.63
N LYS A 23 -0.78 -14.62 -24.99
CA LYS A 23 -0.33 -15.19 -23.71
C LYS A 23 -1.33 -14.95 -22.57
N ILE A 24 -1.93 -13.76 -22.52
CA ILE A 24 -3.03 -13.46 -21.57
C ILE A 24 -4.20 -14.42 -21.81
N THR A 25 -4.60 -14.59 -23.07
CA THR A 25 -5.72 -15.47 -23.43
C THR A 25 -5.43 -16.93 -23.05
N GLN A 26 -4.22 -17.43 -23.29
CA GLN A 26 -3.78 -18.76 -22.86
C GLN A 26 -3.86 -18.92 -21.33
N LEU A 27 -3.38 -17.94 -20.57
CA LEU A 27 -3.42 -17.99 -19.11
C LEU A 27 -4.85 -17.93 -18.55
N VAL A 28 -5.73 -17.13 -19.15
CA VAL A 28 -7.16 -17.10 -18.79
C VAL A 28 -7.80 -18.46 -19.02
N GLN A 29 -7.49 -19.14 -20.13
CA GLN A 29 -7.99 -20.48 -20.42
C GLN A 29 -7.50 -21.51 -19.39
N LEU A 30 -6.20 -21.53 -19.07
CA LEU A 30 -5.63 -22.41 -18.05
C LEU A 30 -6.30 -22.23 -16.69
N MET A 31 -6.50 -20.96 -16.29
CA MET A 31 -7.18 -20.63 -15.04
C MET A 31 -8.63 -21.13 -15.03
N LYS A 32 -9.41 -20.88 -16.09
CA LYS A 32 -10.80 -21.35 -16.21
C LYS A 32 -10.91 -22.89 -16.28
N GLN A 33 -9.92 -23.59 -16.83
CA GLN A 33 -9.88 -25.05 -16.88
C GLN A 33 -9.52 -25.68 -15.52
N THR A 34 -8.78 -24.96 -14.69
CA THR A 34 -8.30 -25.48 -13.40
C THR A 34 -9.24 -25.15 -12.24
N TYR A 35 -9.90 -24.00 -12.30
CA TYR A 35 -10.76 -23.51 -11.23
C TYR A 35 -12.20 -23.35 -11.70
N ASP A 36 -13.09 -24.19 -11.17
CA ASP A 36 -14.54 -24.06 -11.29
C ASP A 36 -15.20 -24.29 -9.91
N PRO A 37 -15.67 -23.23 -9.23
CA PRO A 37 -15.67 -21.82 -9.66
C PRO A 37 -14.25 -21.21 -9.69
N LEU A 38 -14.11 -20.05 -10.36
CA LEU A 38 -12.86 -19.27 -10.37
C LEU A 38 -12.35 -18.97 -8.94
N PRO A 39 -11.05 -18.65 -8.74
CA PRO A 39 -10.53 -18.34 -7.41
C PRO A 39 -11.34 -17.25 -6.70
N GLN A 40 -11.53 -17.38 -5.38
CA GLN A 40 -12.41 -16.51 -4.60
C GLN A 40 -12.08 -15.02 -4.75
N GLN A 41 -10.78 -14.66 -4.70
CA GLN A 41 -10.32 -13.31 -4.99
C GLN A 41 -10.86 -12.79 -6.34
N LEU A 42 -10.74 -13.57 -7.41
CA LEU A 42 -11.22 -13.14 -8.73
C LEU A 42 -12.74 -13.03 -8.79
N GLN A 43 -13.48 -13.90 -8.10
CA GLN A 43 -14.93 -13.76 -7.96
C GLN A 43 -15.30 -12.44 -7.27
N ILE A 44 -14.57 -12.07 -6.21
CA ILE A 44 -14.74 -10.79 -5.51
C ILE A 44 -14.46 -9.61 -6.45
N LEU A 45 -13.37 -9.67 -7.20
CA LEU A 45 -13.02 -8.63 -8.18
C LEU A 45 -14.09 -8.44 -9.25
N LEU A 46 -14.66 -9.54 -9.77
CA LEU A 46 -15.72 -9.52 -10.77
C LEU A 46 -17.03 -8.98 -10.23
N ARG A 47 -17.30 -9.14 -8.92
CA ARG A 47 -18.46 -8.54 -8.26
C ARG A 47 -18.37 -7.02 -8.22
N TYR A 48 -17.20 -6.46 -7.94
CA TYR A 48 -17.03 -5.00 -7.76
C TYR A 48 -16.65 -4.26 -9.05
N SER A 49 -16.20 -4.96 -10.08
CA SER A 49 -15.94 -4.40 -11.40
C SER A 49 -16.31 -5.44 -12.46
N PRO A 50 -17.62 -5.61 -12.73
CA PRO A 50 -18.09 -6.49 -13.79
C PRO A 50 -17.72 -5.86 -15.13
N THR A 51 -16.96 -6.60 -15.94
CA THR A 51 -16.46 -6.10 -17.23
C THR A 51 -16.99 -6.98 -18.35
N PRO A 52 -17.44 -6.40 -19.48
CA PRO A 52 -17.79 -7.17 -20.67
C PRO A 52 -16.66 -8.11 -21.09
N GLU A 53 -17.00 -9.26 -21.67
CA GLU A 53 -16.00 -10.26 -22.07
C GLU A 53 -15.05 -9.72 -23.15
N ASP A 54 -15.54 -8.82 -24.01
CA ASP A 54 -14.82 -8.14 -25.09
C ASP A 54 -14.08 -6.86 -24.65
N ALA A 55 -14.15 -6.48 -23.36
CA ALA A 55 -13.44 -5.31 -22.87
C ALA A 55 -11.92 -5.46 -23.07
N PRO A 56 -11.20 -4.37 -23.41
CA PRO A 56 -9.76 -4.42 -23.61
C PRO A 56 -9.05 -4.85 -22.32
N THR A 57 -7.92 -5.54 -22.43
CA THR A 57 -7.20 -6.14 -21.29
C THR A 57 -7.06 -5.21 -20.06
N PRO A 58 -6.62 -3.94 -20.18
CA PRO A 58 -6.47 -3.03 -19.03
C PRO A 58 -7.78 -2.70 -18.31
N ARG A 59 -8.92 -2.97 -18.94
CA ARG A 59 -10.28 -2.73 -18.43
C ARG A 59 -11.05 -4.00 -18.14
N ASN A 60 -10.51 -5.17 -18.47
CA ASN A 60 -11.17 -6.45 -18.25
C ASN A 60 -10.62 -7.09 -16.97
N THR A 61 -11.47 -7.32 -15.97
CA THR A 61 -11.04 -7.77 -14.63
C THR A 61 -10.28 -9.10 -14.69
N THR A 62 -10.80 -10.08 -15.43
CA THR A 62 -10.17 -11.41 -15.57
C THR A 62 -8.86 -11.33 -16.36
N ARG A 63 -8.87 -10.61 -17.48
CA ARG A 63 -7.66 -10.46 -18.31
C ARG A 63 -6.57 -9.68 -17.58
N SER A 64 -6.93 -8.60 -16.87
CA SER A 64 -6.01 -7.82 -16.03
C SER A 64 -5.38 -8.68 -14.93
N TYR A 65 -6.17 -9.55 -14.29
CA TYR A 65 -5.66 -10.48 -13.27
C TYR A 65 -4.55 -11.39 -13.81
N CYS A 66 -4.78 -12.01 -14.97
CA CYS A 66 -3.76 -12.83 -15.66
C CYS A 66 -2.58 -11.99 -16.19
N TYR A 67 -2.85 -10.80 -16.71
CA TYR A 67 -1.84 -9.87 -17.21
C TYR A 67 -0.82 -9.49 -16.13
N TYR A 68 -1.28 -9.17 -14.92
CA TYR A 68 -0.39 -8.82 -13.81
C TYR A 68 0.53 -9.98 -13.40
N ALA A 69 0.02 -11.22 -13.42
CA ALA A 69 0.83 -12.40 -13.18
C ALA A 69 1.92 -12.58 -14.26
N LEU A 70 1.56 -12.36 -15.52
CA LEU A 70 2.50 -12.46 -16.66
C LEU A 70 3.61 -11.41 -16.60
N ILE A 71 3.31 -10.16 -16.25
CA ILE A 71 4.35 -9.12 -16.10
C ILE A 71 5.39 -9.56 -15.07
N SER A 72 4.96 -10.10 -13.94
CA SER A 72 5.85 -10.52 -12.85
C SER A 72 6.64 -11.79 -13.18
N CYS A 73 6.33 -12.47 -14.28
CA CYS A 73 6.95 -13.71 -14.72
C CYS A 73 7.59 -13.61 -16.11
N ASP A 74 7.96 -12.40 -16.55
CA ASP A 74 8.60 -12.16 -17.85
C ASP A 74 7.82 -12.75 -19.03
N TRP A 75 6.49 -12.71 -18.94
CA TRP A 75 5.57 -13.26 -19.93
C TRP A 75 5.69 -14.79 -20.14
N ASP A 76 6.19 -15.53 -19.14
CA ASP A 76 6.12 -16.99 -19.10
C ASP A 76 4.77 -17.43 -18.53
N VAL A 77 3.97 -18.11 -19.36
CA VAL A 77 2.60 -18.53 -19.04
C VAL A 77 2.56 -19.57 -17.92
N GLN A 78 3.48 -20.54 -17.92
CA GLN A 78 3.47 -21.62 -16.91
C GLN A 78 3.98 -21.11 -15.57
N LYS A 79 5.06 -20.32 -15.57
CA LYS A 79 5.56 -19.68 -14.37
C LYS A 79 4.52 -18.74 -13.75
N ALA A 80 3.81 -17.97 -14.57
CA ALA A 80 2.72 -17.13 -14.11
C ALA A 80 1.58 -17.95 -13.49
N PHE A 81 1.19 -19.05 -14.15
CA PHE A 81 0.13 -19.92 -13.64
C PHE A 81 0.49 -20.59 -12.30
N GLU A 82 1.71 -21.12 -12.16
CA GLU A 82 2.19 -21.64 -10.88
C GLU A 82 2.23 -20.57 -9.78
N GLY A 83 2.66 -19.35 -10.12
CA GLY A 83 2.62 -18.21 -9.21
C GLY A 83 1.19 -17.88 -8.75
N MET A 84 0.23 -17.90 -9.67
CA MET A 84 -1.19 -17.70 -9.33
C MET A 84 -1.71 -18.80 -8.40
N LYS A 85 -1.37 -20.08 -8.63
CA LYS A 85 -1.78 -21.17 -7.74
C LYS A 85 -1.23 -21.00 -6.32
N ARG A 86 0.05 -20.61 -6.19
CA ARG A 86 0.64 -20.29 -4.87
C ARG A 86 -0.07 -19.11 -4.20
N ASN A 87 -0.45 -18.09 -4.96
CA ASN A 87 -1.22 -16.98 -4.43
C ASN A 87 -2.60 -17.41 -3.92
N VAL A 88 -3.33 -18.23 -4.68
CA VAL A 88 -4.63 -18.76 -4.26
C VAL A 88 -4.51 -19.55 -2.97
N GLU A 89 -3.53 -20.45 -2.88
CA GLU A 89 -3.27 -21.22 -1.66
C GLU A 89 -2.92 -20.31 -0.47
N TYR A 90 -2.07 -19.32 -0.68
CA TYR A 90 -1.69 -18.36 0.36
C TYR A 90 -2.91 -17.56 0.87
N ARG A 91 -3.77 -17.09 -0.04
CA ARG A 91 -5.00 -16.36 0.34
C ARG A 91 -5.95 -17.24 1.14
N LEU A 92 -6.07 -18.51 0.77
CA LEU A 92 -6.87 -19.50 1.50
C LEU A 92 -6.32 -19.75 2.90
N GLN A 93 -5.02 -20.05 3.02
CA GLN A 93 -4.35 -20.29 4.31
C GLN A 93 -4.46 -19.10 5.27
N CYS A 94 -4.40 -17.89 4.72
CA CYS A 94 -4.53 -16.67 5.49
C CYS A 94 -5.99 -16.20 5.63
N HIS A 95 -6.99 -16.86 5.04
CA HIS A 95 -8.38 -16.42 5.03
C HIS A 95 -8.59 -14.98 4.47
N LEU A 96 -7.75 -14.53 3.54
CA LEU A 96 -7.70 -13.11 3.13
C LEU A 96 -9.00 -12.61 2.48
N ASP A 97 -9.72 -13.49 1.79
CA ASP A 97 -10.94 -13.15 1.07
C ASP A 97 -12.20 -13.16 1.97
N GLU A 98 -12.07 -13.68 3.20
CA GLU A 98 -13.14 -13.85 4.20
C GLU A 98 -13.06 -12.82 5.32
N ARG A 99 -11.88 -12.24 5.57
CA ARG A 99 -11.66 -11.25 6.62
C ARG A 99 -12.53 -10.02 6.44
N SER A 100 -12.83 -9.38 7.57
CA SER A 100 -13.31 -8.00 7.59
C SER A 100 -12.15 -7.08 7.93
N GLU A 101 -11.90 -6.07 7.11
CA GLU A 101 -10.73 -5.19 7.25
C GLU A 101 -11.10 -3.81 7.84
N LEU A 102 -12.37 -3.41 7.73
CA LEU A 102 -12.88 -2.10 8.11
C LEU A 102 -13.99 -2.20 9.17
N PRO A 103 -14.01 -1.37 10.24
CA PRO A 103 -13.08 -0.27 10.51
C PRO A 103 -11.66 -0.75 10.81
N SER A 104 -10.68 -0.11 10.18
CA SER A 104 -9.28 -0.55 10.20
C SER A 104 -8.59 -0.22 11.52
N ALA A 105 -7.65 -1.08 11.94
CA ALA A 105 -6.78 -0.81 13.09
C ALA A 105 -5.80 0.36 12.82
N ILE A 106 -5.48 0.60 11.55
CA ILE A 106 -4.60 1.68 11.11
C ILE A 106 -5.40 2.94 10.77
N SER A 107 -4.73 4.09 10.69
CA SER A 107 -5.41 5.32 10.27
C SER A 107 -5.75 5.27 8.78
N ILE A 108 -7.03 5.52 8.47
CA ILE A 108 -7.54 5.72 7.12
C ILE A 108 -8.17 7.13 7.06
N ARG A 109 -7.75 7.95 6.09
CA ARG A 109 -8.30 9.28 5.83
C ARG A 109 -8.89 9.38 4.43
N GLY A 110 -9.96 10.14 4.28
CA GLY A 110 -10.61 10.39 2.98
C GLY A 110 -11.76 9.44 2.63
N TRP A 111 -12.11 8.51 3.53
CA TRP A 111 -13.25 7.61 3.34
C TRP A 111 -14.08 7.47 4.61
N ASP A 112 -15.40 7.41 4.47
CA ASP A 112 -16.29 6.86 5.48
C ASP A 112 -16.19 5.33 5.41
N GLN A 113 -15.53 4.74 6.41
CA GLN A 113 -15.29 3.29 6.42
C GLN A 113 -16.59 2.48 6.53
N VAL A 114 -17.63 3.02 7.18
CA VAL A 114 -18.94 2.35 7.27
C VAL A 114 -19.64 2.37 5.91
N GLU A 115 -19.54 3.48 5.18
CA GLU A 115 -20.03 3.55 3.81
C GLU A 115 -19.31 2.57 2.90
N VAL A 116 -17.98 2.49 2.97
CA VAL A 116 -17.18 1.54 2.17
C VAL A 116 -17.64 0.10 2.43
N VAL A 117 -17.76 -0.31 3.70
CA VAL A 117 -18.20 -1.65 4.08
C VAL A 117 -19.60 -1.94 3.54
N ARG A 118 -20.53 -1.00 3.70
CA ARG A 118 -21.90 -1.12 3.18
C ARG A 118 -21.91 -1.27 1.67
N ALA A 119 -21.15 -0.45 0.94
CA ALA A 119 -21.09 -0.47 -0.51
C ALA A 119 -20.50 -1.79 -1.04
N LEU A 120 -19.53 -2.37 -0.34
CA LEU A 120 -18.93 -3.65 -0.68
C LEU A 120 -19.79 -4.86 -0.25
N GLY A 121 -20.90 -4.63 0.47
CA GLY A 121 -21.74 -5.70 1.02
C GLY A 121 -20.99 -6.61 1.98
N LYS A 122 -20.05 -6.02 2.75
CA LYS A 122 -19.23 -6.71 3.75
C LYS A 122 -19.75 -6.45 5.16
N GLU A 123 -19.26 -7.21 6.13
CA GLU A 123 -19.51 -6.96 7.54
C GLU A 123 -18.47 -5.99 8.12
N LEU A 124 -18.87 -5.27 9.16
CA LEU A 124 -17.94 -4.44 9.91
C LEU A 124 -17.02 -5.34 10.73
N ARG A 125 -15.72 -5.07 10.65
CA ARG A 125 -14.72 -5.71 11.50
C ARG A 125 -15.00 -5.35 12.96
N ALA A 126 -14.95 -6.34 13.84
CA ALA A 126 -14.95 -6.09 15.28
C ALA A 126 -13.67 -5.37 15.70
N GLY A 127 -13.78 -4.36 16.57
CA GLY A 127 -12.61 -3.70 17.17
C GLY A 127 -11.96 -4.57 18.26
N ASN A 128 -10.82 -4.09 18.78
CA ASN A 128 -10.05 -4.73 19.86
C ASN A 128 -9.59 -6.16 19.55
N GLN A 129 -9.32 -6.44 18.28
CA GLN A 129 -8.67 -7.67 17.84
C GLN A 129 -7.16 -7.57 18.03
N ARG A 130 -6.47 -8.69 17.79
CA ARG A 130 -5.00 -8.79 17.90
C ARG A 130 -4.28 -7.68 17.13
N VAL A 131 -4.69 -7.41 15.88
CA VAL A 131 -4.07 -6.37 15.07
C VAL A 131 -4.27 -4.97 15.65
N ASP A 132 -5.40 -4.68 16.31
CA ASP A 132 -5.60 -3.40 17.01
C ASP A 132 -4.59 -3.22 18.14
N GLN A 133 -4.37 -4.28 18.92
CA GLN A 133 -3.43 -4.27 20.04
C GLN A 133 -1.99 -4.09 19.56
N ILE A 134 -1.60 -4.79 18.48
CA ILE A 134 -0.27 -4.65 17.88
C ILE A 134 -0.10 -3.22 17.36
N VAL A 135 -1.04 -2.70 16.57
CA VAL A 135 -0.96 -1.36 15.98
C VAL A 135 -0.90 -0.28 17.06
N ALA A 136 -1.76 -0.34 18.09
CA ALA A 136 -1.72 0.57 19.23
C ALA A 136 -0.37 0.50 19.98
N GLY A 137 0.23 -0.69 20.06
CA GLY A 137 1.54 -0.90 20.68
C GLY A 137 2.72 -0.30 19.92
N ILE A 138 2.61 -0.11 18.60
CA ILE A 138 3.71 0.32 17.74
C ILE A 138 3.56 1.73 17.14
N GLU A 139 2.37 2.32 17.14
CA GLU A 139 2.07 3.53 16.36
C GLU A 139 2.90 4.78 16.73
N TYR A 140 3.38 4.86 17.97
CA TYR A 140 4.28 5.93 18.43
C TYR A 140 5.74 5.71 18.05
N TYR A 141 6.09 4.49 17.61
CA TYR A 141 7.45 4.11 17.19
C TYR A 141 7.55 3.93 15.67
N PHE A 142 6.43 3.71 15.00
CA PHE A 142 6.34 3.65 13.55
C PHE A 142 4.98 4.17 13.07
N SER A 143 4.96 5.37 12.52
CA SER A 143 3.75 5.98 11.98
C SER A 143 3.57 5.65 10.50
N PHE A 144 2.38 5.19 10.15
CA PHE A 144 1.98 4.89 8.78
C PHE A 144 0.45 4.89 8.67
N GLY A 145 -0.07 4.98 7.44
CA GLY A 145 -1.53 4.96 7.23
C GLY A 145 -1.94 5.21 5.79
N LEU A 146 -3.20 4.91 5.48
CA LEU A 146 -3.81 5.18 4.19
C LEU A 146 -4.46 6.56 4.20
N HIS A 147 -4.18 7.37 3.19
CA HIS A 147 -4.60 8.77 3.17
C HIS A 147 -5.01 9.21 1.76
N TYR A 148 -6.32 9.25 1.52
CA TYR A 148 -6.91 9.60 0.23
C TYR A 148 -6.29 8.77 -0.94
N TRP A 149 -6.46 9.26 -2.16
CA TRP A 149 -6.03 8.60 -3.37
C TRP A 149 -5.20 9.53 -4.26
N ASP A 150 -4.45 8.94 -5.17
CA ASP A 150 -3.68 9.65 -6.18
C ASP A 150 -4.57 10.11 -7.35
N ARG A 151 -3.99 10.84 -8.32
CA ARG A 151 -4.70 11.34 -9.51
C ARG A 151 -5.30 10.24 -10.39
N TYR A 152 -4.94 8.98 -10.15
CA TYR A 152 -5.40 7.79 -10.86
C TYR A 152 -6.42 6.99 -10.05
N GLY A 153 -6.82 7.49 -8.87
CA GLY A 153 -7.78 6.87 -7.98
C GLY A 153 -7.21 5.79 -7.06
N GLN A 154 -5.92 5.49 -7.15
CA GLN A 154 -5.27 4.47 -6.30
C GLN A 154 -5.11 5.00 -4.87
N PRO A 155 -5.43 4.23 -3.82
CA PRO A 155 -5.14 4.62 -2.44
C PRO A 155 -3.67 5.01 -2.25
N VAL A 156 -3.41 6.00 -1.38
CA VAL A 156 -2.05 6.43 -1.03
C VAL A 156 -1.70 5.94 0.37
N PHE A 157 -0.62 5.15 0.47
CA PHE A 157 -0.07 4.66 1.72
C PHE A 157 1.17 5.44 2.13
N TYR A 158 1.13 6.10 3.28
CA TYR A 158 2.27 6.84 3.84
C TYR A 158 3.04 5.99 4.84
N LEU A 159 4.37 5.92 4.69
CA LEU A 159 5.31 5.32 5.64
C LEU A 159 6.31 6.36 6.11
N MET A 160 6.32 6.63 7.42
CA MET A 160 7.19 7.66 8.00
C MET A 160 8.51 7.05 8.49
N LEU A 161 9.32 6.53 7.56
CA LEU A 161 10.54 5.79 7.89
C LEU A 161 11.59 6.64 8.61
N GLY A 162 11.68 7.94 8.29
CA GLY A 162 12.61 8.85 8.93
C GLY A 162 12.31 9.15 10.41
N SER A 163 11.11 8.81 10.90
CA SER A 163 10.69 9.00 12.28
C SER A 163 10.58 7.70 13.10
N VAL A 164 11.13 6.60 12.59
CA VAL A 164 11.02 5.30 13.28
C VAL A 164 11.92 5.24 14.52
N ASP A 165 11.33 4.92 15.67
CA ASP A 165 12.05 4.48 16.87
C ASP A 165 12.22 2.97 16.82
N GLU A 166 13.26 2.58 16.11
CA GLU A 166 13.50 1.21 15.69
C GLU A 166 13.72 0.25 16.89
N LYS A 167 14.44 0.68 17.92
CA LYS A 167 14.68 -0.12 19.13
C LYS A 167 13.38 -0.46 19.85
N ASN A 168 12.52 0.53 20.06
CA ASN A 168 11.25 0.33 20.75
C ASN A 168 10.23 -0.38 19.85
N LEU A 169 10.23 -0.14 18.54
CA LEU A 169 9.45 -0.90 17.57
C LEU A 169 9.77 -2.40 17.66
N LEU A 170 11.05 -2.78 17.52
CA LEU A 170 11.44 -4.19 17.60
C LEU A 170 11.11 -4.81 18.95
N LYS A 171 11.26 -4.05 20.04
CA LYS A 171 10.86 -4.51 21.38
C LYS A 171 9.36 -4.81 21.43
N LYS A 172 8.51 -3.91 20.95
CA LYS A 172 7.05 -4.06 20.96
C LYS A 172 6.57 -5.19 20.06
N LEU A 173 7.16 -5.35 18.87
CA LEU A 173 6.86 -6.48 18.00
C LEU A 173 7.20 -7.82 18.65
N LYS A 174 8.33 -7.91 19.37
CA LYS A 174 8.70 -9.11 20.14
C LYS A 174 7.76 -9.38 21.31
N GLU A 175 7.33 -8.34 22.03
CA GLU A 175 6.36 -8.46 23.13
C GLU A 175 5.00 -8.96 22.64
N ALA A 176 4.60 -8.60 21.42
CA ALA A 176 3.34 -9.04 20.81
C ALA A 176 3.44 -10.43 20.13
N ALA A 177 4.65 -10.98 19.97
CA ALA A 177 4.85 -12.22 19.26
C ALA A 177 4.29 -13.42 20.03
N ASN A 178 3.58 -14.31 19.32
CA ASN A 178 3.21 -15.61 19.86
C ASN A 178 4.45 -16.49 20.06
N VAL A 179 4.32 -17.58 20.83
CA VAL A 179 5.42 -18.53 21.04
C VAL A 179 5.91 -19.06 19.69
N GLY A 180 7.20 -18.86 19.39
CA GLY A 180 7.84 -19.26 18.13
C GLY A 180 7.63 -18.28 16.95
N GLN A 181 6.87 -17.19 17.13
CA GLN A 181 6.68 -16.17 16.12
C GLN A 181 7.82 -15.14 16.16
N SER A 182 8.35 -14.78 14.98
CA SER A 182 9.37 -13.74 14.85
C SER A 182 8.75 -12.33 14.84
N ALA A 183 9.55 -11.31 15.13
CA ALA A 183 9.10 -9.92 15.07
C ALA A 183 8.71 -9.47 13.65
N ASP A 184 9.41 -9.98 12.64
CA ASP A 184 9.09 -9.79 11.22
C ASP A 184 7.75 -10.41 10.83
N ALA A 185 7.41 -11.60 11.34
CA ALA A 185 6.10 -12.20 11.14
C ALA A 185 4.96 -11.39 11.81
N VAL A 186 5.21 -10.79 12.98
CA VAL A 186 4.24 -9.87 13.62
C VAL A 186 4.07 -8.59 12.80
N MET A 187 5.16 -8.01 12.29
CA MET A 187 5.07 -6.84 11.41
C MET A 187 4.33 -7.16 10.11
N TRP A 188 4.53 -8.38 9.58
CA TRP A 188 3.83 -8.84 8.38
C TRP A 188 2.32 -9.01 8.62
N GLU A 189 1.89 -9.45 9.81
CA GLU A 189 0.46 -9.44 10.19
C GLU A 189 -0.15 -8.04 10.07
N VAL A 190 0.57 -7.02 10.55
CA VAL A 190 0.14 -5.61 10.43
C VAL A 190 0.11 -5.16 8.97
N LEU A 191 1.14 -5.47 8.18
CA LEU A 191 1.17 -5.09 6.77
C LEU A 191 0.09 -5.82 5.96
N GLN A 192 -0.21 -7.08 6.28
CA GLN A 192 -1.28 -7.83 5.66
C GLN A 192 -2.65 -7.15 5.90
N HIS A 193 -2.90 -6.63 7.11
CA HIS A 193 -4.08 -5.81 7.43
C HIS A 193 -4.10 -4.48 6.65
N VAL A 194 -2.95 -3.82 6.50
CA VAL A 194 -2.84 -2.62 5.65
C VAL A 194 -3.18 -2.93 4.20
N LEU A 195 -2.68 -4.05 3.67
CA LEU A 195 -2.93 -4.49 2.30
C LEU A 195 -4.41 -4.83 2.09
N GLY A 196 -5.03 -5.58 3.00
CA GLY A 196 -6.47 -5.91 2.93
C GLY A 196 -7.34 -4.65 3.00
N SER A 197 -7.03 -3.74 3.93
CA SER A 197 -7.69 -2.42 4.00
C SER A 197 -7.54 -1.65 2.67
N GLY A 198 -6.34 -1.61 2.10
CA GLY A 198 -6.05 -0.95 0.83
C GLY A 198 -6.77 -1.57 -0.37
N GLU A 199 -6.87 -2.91 -0.44
CA GLU A 199 -7.62 -3.63 -1.48
C GLU A 199 -9.10 -3.22 -1.46
N TRP A 200 -9.71 -3.15 -0.28
CA TRP A 200 -11.12 -2.75 -0.15
C TRP A 200 -11.37 -1.31 -0.58
N LEU A 201 -10.48 -0.39 -0.20
CA LEU A 201 -10.55 1.00 -0.64
C LEU A 201 -10.37 1.11 -2.17
N ALA A 202 -9.48 0.32 -2.76
CA ALA A 202 -9.31 0.28 -4.21
C ALA A 202 -10.56 -0.25 -4.93
N TYR A 203 -11.22 -1.28 -4.39
CA TYR A 203 -12.48 -1.79 -4.95
C TYR A 203 -13.59 -0.75 -4.86
N TYR A 204 -13.71 -0.08 -3.72
CA TYR A 204 -14.66 1.01 -3.55
C TYR A 204 -14.40 2.14 -4.54
N GLN A 205 -13.16 2.58 -4.69
CA GLN A 205 -12.77 3.60 -5.66
C GLN A 205 -13.10 3.20 -7.10
N GLN A 206 -12.87 1.93 -7.47
CA GLN A 206 -13.27 1.40 -8.77
C GLN A 206 -14.79 1.50 -8.97
N MET A 207 -15.60 1.10 -7.99
CA MET A 207 -17.06 1.24 -8.06
C MET A 207 -17.51 2.70 -8.21
N GLN A 208 -16.89 3.62 -7.48
CA GLN A 208 -17.19 5.05 -7.61
C GLN A 208 -16.77 5.61 -8.97
N TYR A 209 -15.67 5.12 -9.54
CA TYR A 209 -15.23 5.49 -10.89
C TYR A 209 -16.20 4.99 -11.96
N ASP A 210 -16.59 3.71 -11.88
CA ASP A 210 -17.52 3.08 -12.82
C ASP A 210 -18.92 3.73 -12.74
N ALA A 211 -19.31 4.22 -11.56
CA ALA A 211 -20.53 5.00 -11.34
C ALA A 211 -20.41 6.50 -11.71
N ALA A 212 -19.27 6.93 -12.28
CA ALA A 212 -18.95 8.32 -12.61
C ALA A 212 -19.01 9.32 -11.43
N LYS A 213 -18.89 8.83 -10.20
CA LYS A 213 -18.85 9.63 -8.95
C LYS A 213 -17.43 10.06 -8.58
N LEU A 214 -16.43 9.27 -8.96
CA LEU A 214 -15.02 9.58 -8.78
C LEU A 214 -14.43 10.13 -10.08
N LYS A 215 -13.95 11.38 -10.05
CA LYS A 215 -13.29 12.04 -11.19
C LYS A 215 -11.77 11.94 -11.06
N VAL A 216 -11.18 10.95 -11.72
CA VAL A 216 -9.73 10.68 -11.74
C VAL A 216 -9.29 10.21 -13.12
N ASP A 217 -7.99 10.31 -13.40
CA ASP A 217 -7.38 9.74 -14.61
C ASP A 217 -7.10 8.24 -14.41
N ALA A 218 -8.15 7.42 -14.39
CA ALA A 218 -7.96 5.97 -14.40
C ALA A 218 -7.75 5.43 -15.83
N SER A 219 -7.27 6.24 -16.80
CA SER A 219 -7.13 5.82 -18.20
C SER A 219 -6.17 4.64 -18.40
N GLU A 220 -5.17 4.51 -17.54
CA GLU A 220 -4.16 3.46 -17.62
C GLU A 220 -4.73 2.06 -17.33
N GLY A 221 -5.77 1.94 -16.52
CA GLY A 221 -6.41 0.65 -16.23
C GLY A 221 -7.23 0.66 -14.94
N LEU A 222 -7.46 -0.53 -14.37
CA LEU A 222 -8.26 -0.69 -13.15
C LEU A 222 -7.56 -0.13 -11.89
N ILE A 223 -8.37 0.41 -10.97
CA ILE A 223 -7.96 0.84 -9.63
C ILE A 223 -7.78 -0.41 -8.76
N ARG A 224 -6.52 -0.85 -8.60
CA ARG A 224 -6.12 -2.15 -8.03
C ARG A 224 -4.74 -2.15 -7.37
N ALA A 225 -4.14 -0.98 -7.18
CA ALA A 225 -2.81 -0.84 -6.59
C ALA A 225 -2.79 0.30 -5.58
N THR A 226 -1.64 0.50 -4.97
CA THR A 226 -1.39 1.55 -3.97
C THR A 226 -0.21 2.41 -4.42
N THR A 227 -0.36 3.73 -4.32
CA THR A 227 0.78 4.66 -4.38
C THR A 227 1.40 4.71 -2.99
N ILE A 228 2.69 4.44 -2.89
CA ILE A 228 3.40 4.38 -1.60
C ILE A 228 4.24 5.64 -1.44
N VAL A 229 3.99 6.44 -0.42
CA VAL A 229 4.84 7.58 -0.05
C VAL A 229 5.76 7.18 1.08
N VAL A 230 7.06 7.31 0.87
CA VAL A 230 8.10 6.99 1.87
C VAL A 230 8.77 8.28 2.31
N ASP A 231 8.55 8.68 3.57
CA ASP A 231 9.20 9.84 4.15
C ASP A 231 10.53 9.47 4.82
N LEU A 232 11.60 10.11 4.38
CA LEU A 232 12.94 9.92 4.93
C LEU A 232 13.39 11.08 5.84
N LYS A 233 12.51 12.03 6.16
CA LYS A 233 12.82 13.16 7.04
C LYS A 233 13.23 12.65 8.43
N GLY A 234 14.49 12.95 8.81
CA GLY A 234 15.05 12.50 10.08
C GLY A 234 15.79 11.16 10.01
N LEU A 235 15.76 10.46 8.86
CA LEU A 235 16.50 9.23 8.69
C LEU A 235 18.00 9.50 8.81
N THR A 236 18.66 8.79 9.73
CA THR A 236 20.11 8.86 9.95
C THR A 236 20.78 7.52 9.66
N TYR A 237 22.08 7.53 9.40
CA TYR A 237 22.86 6.29 9.21
C TYR A 237 22.78 5.32 10.40
N LYS A 238 22.52 5.83 11.62
CA LYS A 238 22.36 5.01 12.83
C LYS A 238 21.12 4.12 12.79
N MET A 239 20.10 4.51 12.02
CA MET A 239 18.86 3.75 11.83
C MET A 239 19.02 2.64 10.77
N ILE A 240 20.11 2.68 9.99
CA ILE A 240 20.39 1.75 8.89
C ILE A 240 21.36 0.69 9.39
N TRP A 241 20.86 -0.13 10.28
CA TRP A 241 21.58 -1.28 10.83
C TRP A 241 20.85 -2.58 10.47
N LYS A 242 21.56 -3.71 10.57
CA LYS A 242 21.15 -4.98 9.99
C LYS A 242 19.72 -5.42 10.36
N PRO A 243 19.27 -5.40 11.63
CA PRO A 243 17.90 -5.83 11.97
C PRO A 243 16.80 -5.04 11.27
N ALA A 244 16.95 -3.71 11.15
CA ALA A 244 15.96 -2.87 10.47
C ALA A 244 15.91 -3.15 8.96
N ILE A 245 17.09 -3.34 8.35
CA ILE A 245 17.21 -3.71 6.94
C ILE A 245 16.61 -5.10 6.71
N ASP A 246 16.91 -6.07 7.56
CA ASP A 246 16.38 -7.43 7.46
C ASP A 246 14.85 -7.43 7.57
N LEU A 247 14.27 -6.64 8.49
CA LEU A 247 12.82 -6.47 8.62
C LEU A 247 12.19 -5.87 7.37
N LEU A 248 12.78 -4.80 6.82
CA LEU A 248 12.30 -4.16 5.59
C LEU A 248 12.36 -5.12 4.40
N LEU A 249 13.49 -5.82 4.22
CA LEU A 249 13.68 -6.78 3.13
C LEU A 249 12.75 -7.99 3.27
N PHE A 250 12.51 -8.46 4.50
CA PHE A 250 11.51 -9.49 4.77
C PHE A 250 10.14 -9.02 4.28
N CYS A 251 9.65 -7.88 4.77
CA CYS A 251 8.32 -7.37 4.42
C CYS A 251 8.17 -7.13 2.91
N LEU A 252 9.21 -6.60 2.27
CA LEU A 252 9.20 -6.40 0.82
C LEU A 252 9.14 -7.72 0.05
N ARG A 253 9.89 -8.74 0.49
CA ARG A 253 9.86 -10.06 -0.15
C ARG A 253 8.46 -10.67 -0.05
N GLU A 254 7.87 -10.68 1.14
CA GLU A 254 6.51 -11.20 1.35
C GLU A 254 5.48 -10.44 0.50
N LEU A 255 5.59 -9.10 0.43
CA LEU A 255 4.73 -8.26 -0.42
C LEU A 255 4.81 -8.67 -1.88
N LEU A 256 6.01 -8.86 -2.42
CA LEU A 256 6.20 -9.13 -3.84
C LEU A 256 5.87 -10.58 -4.21
N ASP A 257 6.05 -11.53 -3.29
CA ASP A 257 5.71 -12.93 -3.52
C ASP A 257 4.19 -13.17 -3.47
N HIS A 258 3.49 -12.49 -2.55
CA HIS A 258 2.06 -12.70 -2.32
C HIS A 258 1.14 -11.64 -2.93
N TYR A 259 1.63 -10.47 -3.32
CA TYR A 259 0.81 -9.40 -3.87
C TYR A 259 1.42 -8.85 -5.17
N PRO A 260 1.43 -9.65 -6.26
CA PRO A 260 2.01 -9.22 -7.52
C PRO A 260 1.32 -7.97 -8.07
N GLN A 261 2.10 -7.00 -8.52
CA GLN A 261 1.62 -5.74 -9.13
C GLN A 261 0.67 -4.88 -8.25
N CYS A 262 0.73 -5.03 -6.92
CA CYS A 262 -0.02 -4.19 -5.97
C CYS A 262 0.57 -2.77 -5.79
N ILE A 263 1.81 -2.53 -6.22
CA ILE A 263 2.47 -1.22 -6.16
C ILE A 263 2.19 -0.46 -7.45
N HIS A 264 1.58 0.72 -7.32
CA HIS A 264 1.41 1.65 -8.44
C HIS A 264 2.74 2.37 -8.70
N GLN A 265 3.23 3.07 -7.67
CA GLN A 265 4.49 3.79 -7.66
C GLN A 265 4.97 3.99 -6.22
N ILE A 266 6.25 4.32 -6.06
CA ILE A 266 6.86 4.63 -4.76
C ILE A 266 7.45 6.05 -4.84
N LEU A 267 6.87 6.99 -4.09
CA LEU A 267 7.28 8.37 -4.00
C LEU A 267 8.11 8.56 -2.73
N VAL A 268 9.42 8.63 -2.89
CA VAL A 268 10.37 8.83 -1.79
C VAL A 268 10.60 10.33 -1.62
N VAL A 269 10.22 10.86 -0.46
CA VAL A 269 10.30 12.29 -0.14
C VAL A 269 11.29 12.56 0.99
N ASN A 270 11.73 13.81 1.09
CA ASN A 270 12.74 14.25 2.06
C ASN A 270 14.04 13.44 2.02
N ALA A 271 14.43 12.93 0.85
CA ALA A 271 15.66 12.15 0.70
C ALA A 271 16.88 13.06 0.85
N SER A 272 17.64 12.91 1.94
CA SER A 272 18.93 13.55 2.09
C SER A 272 19.98 12.88 1.21
N SER A 273 21.05 13.61 0.85
CA SER A 273 22.14 13.06 0.02
C SER A 273 22.76 11.79 0.60
N ALA A 274 22.84 11.69 1.94
CA ALA A 274 23.33 10.51 2.63
C ALA A 274 22.41 9.29 2.38
N VAL A 275 21.09 9.48 2.43
CA VAL A 275 20.14 8.39 2.21
C VAL A 275 20.12 7.94 0.74
N THR A 276 20.30 8.86 -0.21
CA THR A 276 20.43 8.48 -1.63
C THR A 276 21.61 7.53 -1.85
N LEU A 277 22.72 7.71 -1.12
CA LEU A 277 23.85 6.78 -1.16
C LEU A 277 23.47 5.41 -0.60
N ILE A 278 22.77 5.36 0.54
CA ILE A 278 22.29 4.08 1.11
C ILE A 278 21.33 3.36 0.15
N TYR A 279 20.38 4.09 -0.46
CA TYR A 279 19.50 3.52 -1.48
C TYR A 279 20.30 2.87 -2.62
N SER A 280 21.38 3.50 -3.08
CA SER A 280 22.22 2.93 -4.14
C SER A 280 22.83 1.57 -3.77
N LEU A 281 23.06 1.32 -2.47
CA LEU A 281 23.60 0.05 -1.97
C LEU A 281 22.51 -1.03 -1.89
N ILE A 282 21.32 -0.69 -1.38
CA ILE A 282 20.22 -1.66 -1.23
C ILE A 282 19.42 -1.86 -2.53
N ARG A 283 19.55 -0.97 -3.51
CA ARG A 283 18.84 -1.01 -4.80
C ARG A 283 18.99 -2.37 -5.50
N LYS A 284 20.17 -3.00 -5.40
CA LYS A 284 20.44 -4.31 -6.01
C LYS A 284 19.62 -5.45 -5.40
N ALA A 285 19.06 -5.27 -4.20
CA ALA A 285 18.18 -6.24 -3.55
C ALA A 285 16.71 -6.08 -4.00
N LEU A 286 16.38 -5.02 -4.75
CA LEU A 286 15.02 -4.76 -5.24
C LEU A 286 14.86 -5.31 -6.67
N PRO A 287 13.74 -5.98 -7.00
CA PRO A 287 13.46 -6.35 -8.39
C PRO A 287 13.40 -5.12 -9.31
N ASP A 288 13.85 -5.26 -10.56
CA ASP A 288 13.88 -4.14 -11.53
C ASP A 288 12.49 -3.52 -11.75
N THR A 289 11.44 -4.33 -11.66
CA THR A 289 10.04 -3.88 -11.74
C THR A 289 9.64 -2.94 -10.60
N VAL A 290 10.23 -3.09 -9.41
CA VAL A 290 10.04 -2.19 -8.27
C VAL A 290 10.94 -0.97 -8.42
N GLN A 291 12.18 -1.15 -8.84
CA GLN A 291 13.12 -0.04 -9.07
C GLN A 291 12.56 0.97 -10.08
N ALA A 292 11.91 0.50 -11.14
CA ALA A 292 11.29 1.35 -12.17
C ALA A 292 10.15 2.24 -11.64
N LYS A 293 9.52 1.83 -10.53
CA LYS A 293 8.40 2.51 -9.88
C LYS A 293 8.83 3.54 -8.83
N ILE A 294 10.12 3.60 -8.49
CA ILE A 294 10.64 4.52 -7.46
C ILE A 294 10.97 5.89 -8.07
N ARG A 295 10.37 6.94 -7.49
CA ARG A 295 10.71 8.34 -7.74
C ARG A 295 11.18 8.96 -6.44
N MET A 296 12.32 9.65 -6.47
CA MET A 296 12.95 10.18 -5.27
C MET A 296 13.16 11.69 -5.40
N ALA A 297 12.78 12.44 -4.37
CA ALA A 297 12.93 13.88 -4.30
C ALA A 297 13.70 14.30 -3.04
N ARG A 298 14.50 15.36 -3.17
CA ARG A 298 15.11 16.04 -2.03
C ARG A 298 14.04 16.77 -1.20
N PRO A 299 14.33 17.20 0.04
CA PRO A 299 13.36 17.94 0.85
C PRO A 299 12.70 19.12 0.13
N SER A 300 13.47 19.93 -0.60
CA SER A 300 12.96 21.09 -1.35
C SER A 300 12.06 20.74 -2.55
N GLU A 301 12.13 19.50 -3.05
CA GLU A 301 11.42 19.02 -4.25
C GLU A 301 10.25 18.10 -3.89
N SER A 302 10.07 17.80 -2.60
CA SER A 302 9.12 16.79 -2.13
C SER A 302 7.67 17.17 -2.44
N LEU A 303 7.30 18.44 -2.25
CA LEU A 303 5.96 18.93 -2.64
C LEU A 303 5.73 18.77 -4.14
N ALA A 304 6.70 19.17 -4.97
CA ALA A 304 6.60 19.09 -6.41
C ALA A 304 6.36 17.64 -6.87
N LEU A 305 7.17 16.70 -6.36
CA LEU A 305 6.99 15.27 -6.64
C LEU A 305 5.62 14.76 -6.22
N LEU A 306 5.16 15.09 -5.00
CA LEU A 306 3.84 14.64 -4.54
C LEU A 306 2.72 15.21 -5.41
N THR A 307 2.77 16.50 -5.77
CA THR A 307 1.72 17.15 -6.57
C THR A 307 1.67 16.69 -8.03
N GLU A 308 2.74 16.09 -8.55
CA GLU A 308 2.73 15.45 -9.87
C GLU A 308 1.74 14.28 -9.90
N TYR A 309 1.58 13.57 -8.77
CA TYR A 309 0.84 12.32 -8.68
C TYR A 309 -0.40 12.37 -7.80
N ILE A 310 -0.46 13.28 -6.83
CA ILE A 310 -1.54 13.42 -5.85
C ILE A 310 -2.14 14.81 -6.03
N GLU A 311 -3.47 14.93 -5.98
CA GLU A 311 -4.12 16.24 -6.00
C GLU A 311 -3.69 17.08 -4.80
N ALA A 312 -3.43 18.37 -5.01
CA ALA A 312 -2.84 19.25 -3.99
C ALA A 312 -3.68 19.31 -2.69
N GLN A 313 -5.00 19.18 -2.80
CA GLN A 313 -5.93 19.12 -1.67
C GLN A 313 -5.80 17.87 -0.80
N TYR A 314 -5.22 16.78 -1.34
CA TYR A 314 -4.96 15.52 -0.64
C TYR A 314 -3.50 15.39 -0.19
N VAL A 315 -2.62 16.34 -0.53
CA VAL A 315 -1.25 16.34 -0.01
C VAL A 315 -1.26 16.91 1.42
N PRO A 316 -0.71 16.20 2.43
CA PRO A 316 -0.63 16.69 3.81
C PRO A 316 0.07 18.05 3.92
N TYR A 317 -0.46 18.92 4.78
CA TYR A 317 0.07 20.28 4.98
C TYR A 317 1.55 20.32 5.37
N PHE A 318 2.05 19.30 6.09
CA PHE A 318 3.44 19.24 6.52
C PHE A 318 4.43 18.92 5.39
N TYR A 319 3.94 18.56 4.20
CA TYR A 319 4.71 18.55 2.96
C TYR A 319 4.52 19.82 2.12
N GLY A 320 3.75 20.81 2.60
CA GLY A 320 3.38 22.03 1.87
C GLY A 320 2.11 21.91 1.02
N GLY A 321 1.33 20.83 1.19
CA GLY A 321 0.02 20.69 0.57
C GLY A 321 -1.10 21.40 1.32
N ALA A 322 -2.36 21.18 0.93
CA ALA A 322 -3.52 21.84 1.55
C ALA A 322 -4.30 20.95 2.54
N CYS A 323 -4.00 19.65 2.61
CA CYS A 323 -4.79 18.72 3.41
C CYS A 323 -4.53 18.88 4.91
N HIS A 324 -5.62 19.05 5.66
CA HIS A 324 -5.66 19.01 7.12
C HIS A 324 -6.76 18.03 7.53
N CYS A 325 -6.38 16.89 8.08
CA CYS A 325 -7.32 15.94 8.66
C CYS A 325 -7.52 16.24 10.15
N GLU A 326 -8.73 15.98 10.65
CA GLU A 326 -8.98 15.83 12.08
C GLU A 326 -8.06 14.73 12.66
N ASP A 327 -7.42 15.02 13.78
CA ASP A 327 -6.39 14.18 14.42
C ASP A 327 -5.14 13.88 13.56
N GLY A 328 -4.88 14.70 12.52
CA GLY A 328 -3.69 14.60 11.68
C GLY A 328 -3.80 13.61 10.51
N CYS A 329 -3.09 13.92 9.42
CA CYS A 329 -3.13 13.15 8.16
C CYS A 329 -2.53 11.73 8.31
N VAL A 330 -1.54 11.56 9.17
CA VAL A 330 -0.98 10.25 9.56
C VAL A 330 -1.04 10.19 11.07
N ARG A 331 -1.75 9.21 11.62
CA ARG A 331 -1.94 9.08 13.08
C ARG A 331 -0.57 8.90 13.75
N SER A 332 -0.41 9.53 14.92
CA SER A 332 0.80 9.46 15.75
C SER A 332 2.07 10.03 15.10
N TYR A 333 1.99 10.66 13.93
CA TYR A 333 3.11 11.36 13.31
C TYR A 333 3.15 12.84 13.72
N ASN A 334 4.30 13.29 14.25
CA ASN A 334 4.54 14.70 14.56
C ASN A 334 5.63 15.30 13.65
N PRO A 335 5.30 16.19 12.70
CA PRO A 335 6.27 16.77 11.76
C PRO A 335 7.31 17.68 12.41
N LYS A 336 7.05 18.16 13.64
CA LYS A 336 7.94 19.05 14.42
C LYS A 336 8.86 18.30 15.37
N SER A 337 8.57 17.04 15.68
CA SER A 337 9.39 16.20 16.57
C SER A 337 9.48 14.78 16.01
N PRO A 338 10.28 14.56 14.95
CA PRO A 338 10.37 13.26 14.27
C PRO A 338 10.95 12.13 15.13
N ALA A 339 11.44 12.41 16.35
CA ALA A 339 11.76 11.36 17.32
C ALA A 339 11.75 11.95 18.74
N LYS A 340 10.67 11.75 19.50
CA LYS A 340 10.70 11.70 20.98
C LYS A 340 9.58 10.79 21.47
N GLY A 341 9.89 9.51 21.64
CA GLY A 341 9.13 8.64 22.52
C GLY A 341 9.32 9.13 23.96
N THR A 342 8.44 10.01 24.42
CA THR A 342 8.11 10.26 25.82
C THR A 342 6.90 11.18 25.85
N VAL A 343 5.71 10.59 25.79
CA VAL A 343 4.53 11.25 26.35
C VAL A 343 4.66 11.02 27.85
N THR A 344 5.10 12.04 28.59
CA THR A 344 4.72 12.14 29.99
C THR A 344 3.22 12.34 29.99
N VAL A 345 2.49 11.34 30.48
CA VAL A 345 1.09 11.52 30.84
C VAL A 345 1.11 12.50 32.00
N ASP A 346 0.73 13.75 31.76
CA ASP A 346 0.37 14.66 32.84
C ASP A 346 -0.90 14.10 33.49
N GLN A 347 -0.71 13.22 34.47
CA GLN A 347 -1.64 13.10 35.57
C GLN A 347 -1.32 14.27 36.50
N ASP A 348 -2.21 15.27 36.53
CA ASP A 348 -2.71 15.85 37.77
C ASP A 348 -3.79 16.88 37.46
N GLY A 349 -5.01 16.36 37.30
CA GLY A 349 -6.24 17.11 37.53
C GLY A 349 -6.92 16.55 38.77
N ALA A 350 -6.59 17.10 39.94
CA ALA A 350 -7.36 17.11 41.21
C ALA A 350 -6.42 17.71 42.27
N SER A 351 -6.75 18.65 43.15
CA SER A 351 -8.02 19.25 43.53
C SER A 351 -7.70 20.56 44.25
N SER A 352 -8.49 21.60 43.97
CA SER A 352 -8.63 22.74 44.87
C SER A 352 -9.49 22.31 46.07
N ALA A 353 -8.92 22.29 47.27
CA ALA A 353 -9.68 22.29 48.51
C ALA A 353 -8.90 23.11 49.56
N THR A 354 -9.46 24.28 49.81
CA THR A 354 -9.46 25.06 51.05
C THR A 354 -9.03 24.32 52.32
N GLU A 355 -8.07 24.89 53.04
CA GLU A 355 -8.26 25.52 54.36
C GLU A 355 -7.17 26.57 54.61
#